data_AF-A0A969C2H3-F1
#
_entry.id   AF-A0A969C2H3-F1
#
_cell.length_a   1.000
_cell.length_b   1.000
_cell.length_c   1.000
_cell.angle_alpha   90.00
_cell.angle_beta   90.00
_cell.angle_gamma   90.00
#
_symmetry.space_group_name_H-M   'P 1'
#
loop_
_entity.id
_entity.type
_entity.pdbx_description
1 polymer ?
#
loop_
_entity_poly.entity_id
_entity_poly.type
_entity_poly.pdbx_seq_one_letter_code
_entity_poly.pdbx_strand_id
1 'polypeptide(L)'
;MRLALQNGDIRLDLLPARGGGVGQLRWRGHDIFRAADSGHDPLQLANFPLIPFCNRIGHCQFDDRGRTITLPVTHEQAESEHSLHGLGWINPWTVESSDASSAALSHSHDGSIWPWAYQARQI
;
A
#
# COMPACT_ATOMS: atom_id res chain seq x y z
N MET A 1 2.26 12.94 -6.43
CA MET A 1 1.01 13.23 -7.18
C MET A 1 -0.17 12.73 -6.36
N ARG A 2 -1.25 13.52 -6.28
CA ARG A 2 -2.52 13.19 -5.60
C ARG A 2 -3.61 13.03 -6.64
N LEU A 3 -4.46 12.01 -6.52
CA LEU A 3 -5.68 11.87 -7.30
C LEU A 3 -6.87 12.20 -6.41
N ALA A 4 -7.66 13.21 -6.78
CA ALA A 4 -8.86 13.60 -6.06
C ALA A 4 -10.09 13.05 -6.79
N LEU A 5 -10.87 12.22 -6.09
CA LEU A 5 -12.09 11.59 -6.57
C LEU A 5 -13.28 12.11 -5.77
N GLN A 6 -14.43 12.23 -6.41
CA GLN A 6 -15.67 12.67 -5.80
C GLN A 6 -16.86 11.90 -6.37
N ASN A 7 -17.73 11.43 -5.48
CA ASN A 7 -19.02 10.87 -5.84
C ASN A 7 -20.09 11.41 -4.87
N GLY A 8 -20.95 12.31 -5.36
CA GLY A 8 -21.88 13.07 -4.53
C GLY A 8 -21.13 13.86 -3.43
N ASP A 9 -21.48 13.60 -2.18
CA ASP A 9 -20.91 14.24 -1.00
C ASP A 9 -19.61 13.57 -0.50
N ILE A 10 -19.19 12.47 -1.10
CA ILE A 10 -17.98 11.73 -0.72
C ILE A 10 -16.79 12.23 -1.54
N ARG A 11 -15.69 12.54 -0.86
CA ARG A 11 -14.41 12.89 -1.49
C ARG A 11 -13.32 11.96 -1.00
N LEU A 12 -12.54 11.42 -1.93
CA LEU A 12 -11.45 10.49 -1.68
C LEU A 12 -10.18 11.02 -2.35
N ASP A 13 -9.09 11.05 -1.59
CA ASP A 13 -7.77 11.32 -2.13
C ASP A 13 -6.93 10.06 -2.13
N LEU A 14 -6.41 9.68 -3.28
CA LEU A 14 -5.42 8.63 -3.43
C LEU A 14 -4.03 9.23 -3.62
N LEU A 15 -3.03 8.54 -3.08
CA LEU A 15 -1.62 8.93 -3.14
C LEU A 15 -0.81 7.80 -3.82
N PRO A 16 -0.86 7.67 -5.17
CA PRO A 16 -0.18 6.60 -5.90
C PRO A 16 1.30 6.46 -5.55
N ALA A 17 2.01 7.57 -5.40
CA ALA A 17 3.44 7.58 -5.07
C ALA A 17 3.75 7.15 -3.61
N ARG A 18 2.76 7.09 -2.72
CA ARG A 18 2.89 6.69 -1.31
C ARG A 18 2.12 5.39 -1.09
N GLY A 19 2.65 4.28 -1.60
CA GLY A 19 2.05 2.97 -1.36
C GLY A 19 0.72 2.72 -2.07
N GLY A 20 0.30 3.60 -3.00
CA GLY A 20 -1.06 3.56 -3.54
C GLY A 20 -2.13 3.72 -2.46
N GLY A 21 -1.82 4.40 -1.35
CA GLY A 21 -2.72 4.52 -0.21
C GLY A 21 -3.70 5.69 -0.30
N VAL A 22 -4.62 5.72 0.67
CA VAL A 22 -5.58 6.80 0.86
C VAL A 22 -4.92 7.94 1.62
N GLY A 23 -4.99 9.14 1.07
CA GLY A 23 -4.59 10.38 1.74
C GLY A 23 -5.70 10.96 2.62
N GLN A 24 -6.94 10.92 2.16
CA GLN A 24 -8.08 11.46 2.88
C GLN A 24 -9.38 10.83 2.38
N LEU A 25 -10.33 10.60 3.28
CA LEU A 25 -11.71 10.26 2.94
C LEU A 25 -12.66 11.17 3.73
N ARG A 26 -13.51 11.89 3.01
CA ARG A 26 -14.49 12.82 3.58
C ARG A 26 -15.90 12.54 3.11
N TRP A 27 -16.87 12.82 3.98
CA TRP A 27 -18.28 12.88 3.63
C TRP A 27 -18.87 14.19 4.16
N ARG A 28 -19.46 15.01 3.27
CA ARG A 28 -20.05 16.33 3.61
C ARG A 28 -19.09 17.26 4.37
N GLY A 29 -17.80 17.19 4.02
CA GLY A 29 -16.75 17.99 4.66
C GLY A 29 -16.22 17.42 5.99
N HIS A 30 -16.81 16.36 6.52
CA HIS A 30 -16.32 15.67 7.72
C HIS A 30 -15.31 14.58 7.34
N ASP A 31 -14.20 14.52 8.07
CA ASP A 31 -13.19 13.48 7.95
C ASP A 31 -13.75 12.13 8.45
N ILE A 32 -13.80 11.13 7.56
CA ILE A 32 -14.18 9.75 7.89
C ILE A 32 -12.96 8.97 8.37
N PHE A 33 -11.83 9.15 7.68
CA PHE A 33 -10.52 8.70 8.15
C PHE A 33 -9.70 9.90 8.60
N ARG A 34 -8.71 9.67 9.47
CA ARG A 34 -7.67 10.68 9.72
C ARG A 34 -7.05 11.11 8.38
N ALA A 35 -6.75 12.38 8.23
CA ALA A 35 -6.01 12.86 7.07
C ALA A 35 -4.56 12.39 7.16
N ALA A 36 -3.98 12.06 6.00
CA ALA A 36 -2.56 11.78 5.90
C ALA A 36 -1.74 13.04 6.14
N ASP A 37 -0.56 12.88 6.73
CA ASP A 37 0.40 13.97 6.86
C ASP A 37 1.15 14.24 5.54
N SER A 38 2.09 15.19 5.58
CA SER A 38 3.00 15.47 4.46
C SER A 38 4.25 14.59 4.43
N GLY A 39 4.39 13.64 5.35
CA GLY A 39 5.53 12.74 5.47
C GLY A 39 5.52 11.63 4.42
N HIS A 40 6.57 10.81 4.44
CA HIS A 40 6.70 9.65 3.55
C HIS A 40 6.41 8.32 4.25
N ASP A 41 6.28 8.32 5.58
CA ASP A 41 5.92 7.13 6.34
C ASP A 41 4.52 6.64 5.93
N PRO A 42 4.37 5.41 5.40
CA PRO A 42 3.08 4.86 5.01
C PRO A 42 2.13 4.70 6.21
N LEU A 43 2.65 4.58 7.43
CA LEU A 43 1.86 4.60 8.66
C LEU A 43 1.32 5.98 9.01
N GLN A 44 1.57 7.00 8.18
CA GLN A 44 0.89 8.29 8.26
C GLN A 44 -0.16 8.48 7.18
N LEU A 45 -0.45 7.46 6.36
CA LEU A 45 -1.57 7.46 5.43
C LEU A 45 -2.90 7.20 6.16
N ALA A 46 -4.01 7.63 5.56
CA ALA A 46 -5.34 7.32 6.08
C ALA A 46 -5.63 5.81 6.00
N ASN A 47 -5.18 5.17 4.92
CA ASN A 47 -5.25 3.73 4.70
C ASN A 47 -4.22 3.30 3.63
N PHE A 48 -3.78 2.04 3.63
CA PHE A 48 -2.81 1.52 2.65
C PHE A 48 -3.03 0.02 2.38
N PRO A 49 -2.76 -0.45 1.14
CA PRO A 49 -2.96 -1.85 0.75
C PRO A 49 -1.83 -2.77 1.26
N LEU A 50 -2.15 -4.01 1.64
CA LEU A 50 -1.19 -5.00 2.12
C LEU A 50 -1.02 -6.12 1.09
N ILE A 51 0.09 -6.12 0.36
CA ILE A 51 0.37 -7.07 -0.71
C ILE A 51 1.90 -7.27 -0.83
N PRO A 52 2.41 -8.50 -1.01
CA PRO A 52 1.68 -9.75 -1.24
C PRO A 52 1.17 -10.47 0.02
N PHE A 53 1.50 -9.97 1.22
CA PHE A 53 1.03 -10.55 2.47
C PHE A 53 0.65 -9.46 3.47
N CYS A 54 -0.15 -9.83 4.46
CA CYS A 54 -0.51 -8.97 5.57
C CYS A 54 0.22 -9.38 6.86
N ASN A 55 0.30 -8.44 7.80
CA ASN A 55 1.01 -8.58 9.07
C ASN A 55 2.48 -9.03 8.92
N ARG A 56 2.99 -9.81 9.88
CA ARG A 56 4.39 -10.17 10.05
C ARG A 56 4.70 -11.55 9.46
N ILE A 57 5.90 -11.67 8.90
CA ILE A 57 6.59 -12.95 8.74
C ILE A 57 7.70 -13.00 9.78
N GLY A 58 7.58 -13.96 10.71
CA GLY A 58 8.50 -14.14 11.83
C GLY A 58 9.92 -14.41 11.36
N HIS A 59 10.90 -13.80 12.02
CA HIS A 59 12.34 -13.90 11.69
C HIS A 59 12.68 -13.65 10.21
N CYS A 60 11.79 -12.93 9.51
CA CYS A 60 11.82 -12.73 8.07
C CYS A 60 11.94 -14.02 7.25
N GLN A 61 11.50 -15.16 7.77
CA GLN A 61 11.69 -16.45 7.13
C GLN A 61 10.45 -17.33 7.19
N PHE A 62 10.29 -18.16 6.15
CA PHE A 62 9.29 -19.21 6.12
C PHE A 62 9.73 -20.33 5.18
N ASP A 63 9.14 -21.52 5.35
CA ASP A 63 9.35 -22.66 4.44
C ASP A 63 8.32 -22.65 3.31
N ASP A 64 8.80 -22.86 2.08
CA ASP A 64 8.00 -23.18 0.92
C ASP A 64 8.48 -24.51 0.33
N ARG A 65 7.81 -25.60 0.70
CA ARG A 65 8.06 -26.96 0.17
C ARG A 65 9.52 -27.41 0.35
N GLY A 66 10.10 -27.16 1.53
CA GLY A 66 11.48 -27.50 1.85
C GLY A 66 12.52 -26.48 1.40
N ARG A 67 12.09 -25.34 0.84
CA ARG A 67 12.94 -24.21 0.51
C ARG A 67 12.70 -23.09 1.54
N THR A 68 13.73 -22.75 2.31
CA THR A 68 13.71 -21.56 3.16
C THR A 68 13.70 -20.31 2.30
N ILE A 69 12.68 -19.49 2.47
CA ILE A 69 12.58 -18.15 1.90
C ILE A 69 12.97 -17.13 2.97
N THR A 70 13.89 -16.23 2.65
CA THR A 70 14.29 -15.12 3.51
C THR A 70 13.86 -13.81 2.87
N LEU A 71 13.23 -12.95 3.66
CA LEU A 71 12.73 -11.64 3.26
C LEU A 71 13.54 -10.52 3.93
N PRO A 72 13.54 -9.30 3.38
CA PRO A 72 14.04 -8.15 4.11
C PRO A 72 13.02 -7.67 5.16
N VAL A 73 13.52 -6.94 6.15
CA VAL A 73 12.69 -6.02 6.94
C VAL A 73 12.23 -4.90 6.00
N THR A 74 10.93 -4.74 5.84
CA THR A 74 10.33 -3.83 4.85
C THR A 74 10.02 -2.44 5.42
N HIS A 75 10.06 -2.26 6.74
CA HIS A 75 9.74 -0.98 7.38
C HIS A 75 10.44 -0.85 8.74
N GLU A 76 10.84 0.36 9.13
CA GLU A 76 11.59 0.61 10.37
C GLU A 76 10.83 0.25 11.65
N GLN A 77 9.50 0.35 11.62
CA GLN A 77 8.63 -0.09 12.74
C GLN A 77 8.35 -1.58 12.77
N ALA A 78 8.78 -2.32 11.75
CA ALA A 78 8.85 -3.76 11.94
C ALA A 78 9.97 -3.97 12.96
N GLU A 79 9.59 -4.36 14.18
CA GLU A 79 10.51 -4.88 15.19
C GLU A 79 11.58 -5.67 14.45
N SER A 80 12.86 -5.31 14.61
CA SER A 80 13.98 -5.53 13.67
C SER A 80 14.25 -6.97 13.24
N GLU A 81 13.40 -7.90 13.66
CA GLU A 81 13.38 -9.32 13.44
C GLU A 81 12.29 -9.76 12.43
N HIS A 82 11.38 -8.90 11.98
CA HIS A 82 10.20 -9.32 11.20
C HIS A 82 10.03 -8.53 9.91
N SER A 83 9.59 -9.22 8.85
CA SER A 83 9.11 -8.56 7.63
C SER A 83 7.65 -8.16 7.83
N LEU A 84 7.21 -7.01 7.31
CA LEU A 84 5.90 -6.43 7.61
C LEU A 84 5.16 -6.01 6.33
N HIS A 85 3.93 -6.49 6.17
CA HIS A 85 2.94 -5.98 5.21
C HIS A 85 3.33 -6.03 3.72
N GLY A 86 4.36 -6.80 3.38
CA GLY A 86 4.83 -6.92 2.00
C GLY A 86 5.39 -5.61 1.45
N LEU A 87 5.22 -5.43 0.14
CA LEU A 87 5.89 -4.41 -0.66
C LEU A 87 4.96 -3.30 -1.12
N GLY A 88 3.67 -3.57 -1.30
CA GLY A 88 2.75 -2.62 -1.93
C GLY A 88 2.61 -1.31 -1.16
N TRP A 89 2.55 -1.37 0.17
CA TRP A 89 2.36 -0.18 1.00
C TRP A 89 3.57 0.77 1.09
N ILE A 90 4.77 0.28 0.78
CA ILE A 90 6.03 1.07 0.84
C ILE A 90 6.53 1.49 -0.54
N ASN A 91 5.93 1.01 -1.62
CA ASN A 91 6.36 1.27 -2.99
C ASN A 91 5.34 2.10 -3.77
N PRO A 92 5.76 2.89 -4.77
CA PRO A 92 4.83 3.63 -5.61
C PRO A 92 3.97 2.67 -6.46
N TRP A 93 2.75 3.12 -6.73
CA TRP A 93 1.80 2.48 -7.64
C TRP A 93 1.65 3.33 -8.90
N THR A 94 1.42 2.65 -10.02
CA THR A 94 1.15 3.25 -11.32
C THR A 94 -0.34 3.57 -11.43
N VAL A 95 -0.68 4.75 -11.94
CA VAL A 95 -2.07 5.10 -12.29
C VAL A 95 -2.37 4.53 -13.67
N GLU A 96 -3.32 3.61 -13.76
CA GLU A 96 -3.76 3.02 -15.03
C GLU A 96 -4.86 3.85 -15.68
N SER A 97 -5.82 4.29 -14.87
CA SER A 97 -6.93 5.15 -15.30
C SER A 97 -7.44 5.97 -14.12
N SER A 98 -8.01 7.14 -14.41
CA SER A 98 -8.74 7.94 -13.42
C SER A 98 -9.77 8.83 -14.11
N ASP A 99 -10.93 8.95 -13.49
CA ASP A 99 -11.94 9.96 -13.80
C ASP A 99 -12.31 10.75 -12.54
N ALA A 100 -13.39 11.53 -12.59
CA ALA A 100 -13.82 12.37 -11.47
C ALA A 100 -14.22 11.58 -10.21
N SER A 101 -14.56 10.30 -10.34
CA SER A 101 -15.17 9.48 -9.29
C SER A 101 -14.53 8.11 -9.10
N SER A 102 -13.68 7.67 -10.03
CA SER A 102 -13.00 6.37 -10.00
C SER A 102 -11.53 6.48 -10.39
N ALA A 103 -10.70 5.54 -9.90
CA ALA A 103 -9.33 5.37 -10.38
C ALA A 103 -8.90 3.92 -10.26
N ALA A 104 -8.07 3.45 -11.19
CA ALA A 104 -7.41 2.16 -11.10
C ALA A 104 -5.90 2.37 -10.92
N LEU A 105 -5.33 1.75 -9.90
CA LEU A 105 -3.89 1.73 -9.66
C LEU A 105 -3.35 0.31 -9.76
N SER A 106 -2.14 0.16 -10.28
CA SER A 106 -1.44 -1.13 -10.27
C SER A 106 -0.05 -1.06 -9.66
N HIS A 107 0.35 -2.20 -9.10
CA HIS A 107 1.67 -2.43 -8.55
C HIS A 107 2.13 -3.82 -8.96
N SER A 108 3.31 -3.88 -9.58
CA SER A 108 3.90 -5.13 -10.05
C SER A 108 5.24 -5.36 -9.35
N HIS A 109 5.53 -6.61 -9.08
CA HIS A 109 6.80 -7.06 -8.54
C HIS A 109 7.32 -8.23 -9.37
N ASP A 110 8.62 -8.24 -9.65
CA ASP A 110 9.25 -9.13 -10.63
C ASP A 110 9.70 -10.49 -10.06
N GLY A 111 9.62 -10.68 -8.74
CA GLY A 111 10.11 -11.89 -8.08
C GLY A 111 11.44 -11.70 -7.34
N SER A 112 12.04 -10.51 -7.33
CA SER A 112 13.37 -10.28 -6.75
C SER A 112 13.41 -10.28 -5.21
N ILE A 113 12.46 -9.60 -4.55
CA ILE A 113 12.37 -9.52 -3.07
C ILE A 113 11.41 -10.59 -2.52
N TRP A 114 10.17 -10.59 -2.99
CA TRP A 114 9.23 -11.70 -2.81
C TRP A 114 9.41 -12.65 -3.99
N PRO A 115 9.65 -13.96 -3.79
CA PRO A 115 10.18 -14.84 -4.84
C PRO A 115 9.18 -15.20 -5.94
N TRP A 116 7.93 -14.77 -5.82
CA TRP A 116 6.91 -14.94 -6.85
C TRP A 116 6.56 -13.59 -7.44
N ALA A 117 6.72 -13.46 -8.76
CA ALA A 117 6.25 -12.29 -9.46
C ALA A 117 4.73 -12.14 -9.27
N TYR A 118 4.26 -10.89 -9.14
CA TYR A 118 2.84 -10.58 -9.06
C TYR A 118 2.51 -9.27 -9.76
N GLN A 119 1.24 -9.14 -10.10
CA GLN A 119 0.61 -7.87 -10.42
C GLN A 119 -0.63 -7.72 -9.52
N ALA A 120 -0.73 -6.59 -8.85
CA ALA A 120 -1.86 -6.20 -8.03
C ALA A 120 -2.56 -4.99 -8.65
N ARG A 121 -3.88 -4.96 -8.55
CA ARG A 121 -4.73 -3.87 -9.03
C ARG A 121 -5.76 -3.50 -7.97
N GLN A 122 -5.89 -2.21 -7.70
CA GLN A 122 -6.96 -1.63 -6.86
C GLN A 122 -7.83 -0.71 -7.74
N ILE A 123 -9.14 -0.70 -7.48
CA ILE A 123 -10.19 0.00 -8.26
C ILE A 123 -11.16 0.66 -7.28
#